data_AF-A0A1N6KQ43-F1
#
_entry.id   AF-A0A1N6KQ43-F1
#
_cell.length_a   1.000
_cell.length_b   1.000
_cell.length_c   1.000
_cell.angle_alpha   90.00
_cell.angle_beta   90.00
_cell.angle_gamma   90.00
#
_symmetry.space_group_name_H-M   'P 1'
#
loop_
_entity.id
_entity.type
_entity.pdbx_description
1 polymer ?
#
loop_
_entity_poly.entity_id
_entity_poly.type
_entity_poly.pdbx_seq_one_letter_code
_entity_poly.pdbx_strand_id
1 'polypeptide(L)'
;MSRPSPTSSAAGAAMPSARLTYSLTLRVLHWLTALCMFVVIPLAWYMTGLDRHDPMQENWFNLHKSIGLTVLLLTLIRVVTRLSGTAPPLPAAIPAFEQTLAHIGHGLLYLILFAMPISGYINSYAGGHPVNWFWLFQVPSVVPLDKALGHLGGRVHGLLAWLTYALIAGHVLAVIYHQLIQRVDVLGRMTGRAAKR
;
A
#
# COMPACT_ATOMS: atom_id res chain seq x y z
N MET A 1 -18.65 -67.70 24.79
CA MET A 1 -17.72 -67.27 23.73
C MET A 1 -18.21 -65.93 23.19
N SER A 2 -17.43 -64.90 23.44
CA SER A 2 -17.77 -63.47 23.39
C SER A 2 -17.63 -62.87 21.99
N ARG A 3 -18.60 -62.03 21.59
CA ARG A 3 -18.51 -61.16 20.41
C ARG A 3 -17.42 -60.09 20.63
N PRO A 4 -16.56 -59.79 19.65
CA PRO A 4 -15.72 -58.60 19.71
C PRO A 4 -16.50 -57.35 19.26
N SER A 5 -16.32 -56.26 20.01
CA SER A 5 -16.85 -54.92 19.75
C SER A 5 -16.05 -54.22 18.63
N PRO A 6 -16.67 -53.32 17.84
CA PRO A 6 -15.96 -52.51 16.87
C PRO A 6 -15.40 -51.24 17.55
N THR A 7 -14.08 -51.08 17.57
CA THR A 7 -13.46 -49.79 17.89
C THR A 7 -12.67 -49.29 16.68
N SER A 8 -13.33 -48.49 15.85
CA SER A 8 -12.68 -47.64 14.86
C SER A 8 -13.03 -46.19 15.19
N SER A 9 -12.28 -45.62 16.14
CA SER A 9 -12.22 -44.17 16.33
C SER A 9 -11.34 -43.61 15.20
N ALA A 10 -11.98 -43.22 14.11
CA ALA A 10 -11.33 -42.41 13.09
C ALA A 10 -11.09 -41.02 13.69
N ALA A 11 -9.84 -40.78 14.11
CA ALA A 11 -9.37 -39.45 14.46
C ALA A 11 -9.60 -38.52 13.27
N GLY A 12 -10.61 -37.65 13.39
CA GLY A 12 -10.84 -36.56 12.45
C GLY A 12 -9.60 -35.69 12.41
N ALA A 13 -8.85 -35.77 11.32
CA ALA A 13 -7.77 -34.83 11.03
C ALA A 13 -8.35 -33.41 11.09
N ALA A 14 -7.96 -32.66 12.11
CA ALA A 14 -8.33 -31.26 12.24
C ALA A 14 -7.81 -30.54 10.99
N MET A 15 -8.73 -30.16 10.11
CA MET A 15 -8.45 -29.30 8.97
C MET A 15 -7.65 -28.10 9.48
N PRO A 16 -6.47 -27.78 8.90
CA PRO A 16 -5.69 -26.64 9.35
C PRO A 16 -6.59 -25.40 9.34
N SER A 17 -6.74 -24.77 10.51
CA SER A 17 -7.56 -23.58 10.65
C SER A 17 -7.10 -22.55 9.61
N ALA A 18 -8.03 -22.11 8.76
CA ALA A 18 -7.73 -21.12 7.74
C ALA A 18 -7.10 -19.91 8.44
N ARG A 19 -5.84 -19.59 8.10
CA ARG A 19 -5.18 -18.41 8.67
C ARG A 19 -5.96 -17.19 8.23
N LEU A 20 -6.64 -16.54 9.17
CA LEU A 20 -7.41 -15.32 8.89
C LEU A 20 -6.50 -14.09 8.79
N THR A 21 -5.25 -14.20 9.21
CA THR A 21 -4.27 -13.11 9.27
C THR A 21 -3.20 -13.22 8.20
N TYR A 22 -2.72 -12.06 7.71
CA TYR A 22 -1.59 -12.00 6.79
C TYR A 22 -0.28 -12.38 7.49
N SER A 23 0.71 -12.84 6.71
CA SER A 23 2.06 -13.11 7.22
C SER A 23 2.65 -11.85 7.87
N LEU A 24 3.50 -12.04 8.89
CA LEU A 24 4.14 -10.92 9.59
C LEU A 24 4.83 -9.96 8.61
N THR A 25 5.56 -10.49 7.63
CA THR A 25 6.23 -9.71 6.58
C THR A 25 5.26 -8.80 5.82
N LEU A 26 4.13 -9.33 5.34
CA LEU A 26 3.14 -8.54 4.60
C LEU A 26 2.51 -7.45 5.47
N ARG A 27 2.30 -7.72 6.76
CA ARG A 27 1.78 -6.73 7.71
C ARG A 27 2.80 -5.61 7.93
N VAL A 28 4.07 -5.95 8.19
CA VAL A 28 5.13 -4.96 8.39
C VAL A 28 5.28 -4.09 7.15
N LEU A 29 5.37 -4.68 5.95
CA LEU A 29 5.45 -3.93 4.70
C LEU A 29 4.24 -3.01 4.49
N HIS A 30 3.04 -3.49 4.80
CA HIS A 30 1.82 -2.67 4.73
C HIS A 30 1.88 -1.47 5.68
N TRP A 31 2.21 -1.68 6.95
CA TRP A 31 2.24 -0.62 7.95
C TRP A 31 3.38 0.38 7.74
N LEU A 32 4.55 -0.07 7.26
CA LEU A 32 5.62 0.83 6.84
C LEU A 32 5.17 1.69 5.65
N THR A 33 4.52 1.08 4.65
CA THR A 33 3.96 1.83 3.52
C THR A 33 2.92 2.84 4.00
N ALA A 34 1.98 2.42 4.88
CA ALA A 34 0.96 3.30 5.43
C ALA A 34 1.58 4.49 6.18
N LEU A 35 2.57 4.25 7.03
CA LEU A 35 3.31 5.30 7.73
C LEU A 35 3.95 6.29 6.75
N CYS A 36 4.62 5.79 5.71
CA CYS A 36 5.17 6.65 4.66
C CYS A 36 4.07 7.47 3.97
N MET A 37 2.90 6.88 3.68
CA MET A 37 1.78 7.60 3.06
C MET A 37 1.23 8.70 3.98
N PHE A 38 1.08 8.44 5.28
CA PHE A 38 0.63 9.43 6.26
C PHE A 38 1.61 10.59 6.44
N VAL A 39 2.89 10.40 6.12
CA VAL A 39 3.90 11.47 6.14
C VAL A 39 3.96 12.21 4.81
N VAL A 40 4.03 11.48 3.69
CA VAL A 40 4.29 12.06 2.36
C VAL A 40 3.13 12.92 1.85
N ILE A 41 1.89 12.60 2.25
CA ILE A 41 0.69 13.33 1.82
C ILE A 41 0.66 14.73 2.45
N PRO A 42 0.68 14.90 3.79
CA PRO A 42 0.79 16.23 4.39
C PRO A 42 2.04 16.98 3.95
N LEU A 43 3.18 16.28 3.82
CA LEU A 43 4.41 16.89 3.31
C LEU A 43 4.23 17.46 1.90
N ALA A 44 3.47 16.79 1.03
CA ALA A 44 3.17 17.30 -0.31
C ALA A 44 2.41 18.63 -0.24
N TRP A 45 1.35 18.69 0.56
CA TRP A 45 0.59 19.93 0.78
C TRP A 45 1.48 21.05 1.32
N TYR A 46 2.27 20.75 2.34
CA TYR A 46 3.20 21.70 2.95
C TYR A 46 4.20 22.25 1.93
N MET A 47 4.95 21.39 1.25
CA MET A 47 6.02 21.82 0.33
C MET A 47 5.46 22.60 -0.88
N THR A 48 4.25 22.29 -1.34
CA THR A 48 3.62 22.99 -2.46
C THR A 48 3.06 24.37 -2.07
N GLY A 49 2.86 24.61 -0.78
CA GLY A 49 2.43 25.91 -0.24
C GLY A 49 3.57 26.86 0.10
N LEU A 50 4.83 26.41 0.03
CA LEU A 50 6.00 27.25 0.31
C LEU A 50 6.19 28.32 -0.78
N ASP A 51 6.76 29.46 -0.38
CA ASP A 51 7.24 30.46 -1.33
C ASP A 51 8.31 29.83 -2.24
N ARG A 52 8.33 30.24 -3.51
CA ARG A 52 9.32 29.74 -4.49
C ARG A 52 10.76 30.16 -4.16
N HIS A 53 10.94 31.17 -3.32
CA HIS A 53 12.24 31.64 -2.85
C HIS A 53 12.58 31.13 -1.45
N ASP A 54 11.76 30.25 -0.87
CA ASP A 54 12.07 29.64 0.41
C ASP A 54 13.38 28.82 0.28
N PRO A 55 14.41 29.11 1.11
CA PRO A 55 15.71 28.45 0.99
C PRO A 55 15.64 26.94 1.28
N MET A 56 14.59 26.47 1.97
CA MET A 56 14.37 25.06 2.29
C MET A 56 13.47 24.34 1.29
N GLN A 57 12.96 25.03 0.26
CA GLN A 57 12.06 24.41 -0.71
C GLN A 57 12.64 23.14 -1.31
N GLU A 58 13.87 23.19 -1.83
CA GLU A 58 14.52 22.03 -2.43
C GLU A 58 14.66 20.85 -1.45
N ASN A 59 14.96 21.13 -0.17
CA ASN A 59 15.08 20.09 0.85
C ASN A 59 13.76 19.38 1.10
N TRP A 60 12.64 20.11 1.18
CA TRP A 60 11.32 19.52 1.36
C TRP A 60 10.89 18.67 0.15
N PHE A 61 11.16 19.16 -1.07
CA PHE A 61 10.94 18.38 -2.28
C PHE A 61 11.84 17.14 -2.32
N ASN A 62 13.09 17.22 -1.89
CA ASN A 62 13.98 16.07 -1.85
C ASN A 62 13.51 15.02 -0.82
N LEU A 63 13.04 15.45 0.35
CA LEU A 63 12.43 14.56 1.34
C LEU A 63 11.19 13.87 0.76
N HIS A 64 10.31 14.61 0.09
CA HIS A 64 9.13 14.04 -0.56
C HIS A 64 9.48 12.99 -1.61
N LYS A 65 10.44 13.30 -2.50
CA LYS A 65 10.95 12.35 -3.52
C LYS A 65 11.52 11.09 -2.85
N SER A 66 12.27 11.25 -1.77
CA SER A 66 12.90 10.15 -1.02
C SER A 66 11.87 9.21 -0.39
N ILE A 67 10.82 9.77 0.23
CA ILE A 67 9.73 8.96 0.79
C ILE A 67 8.94 8.29 -0.34
N GLY A 68 8.67 8.99 -1.44
CA GLY A 68 8.01 8.42 -2.62
C GLY A 68 8.77 7.22 -3.22
N LEU A 69 10.08 7.31 -3.37
CA LEU A 69 10.92 6.17 -3.81
C LEU A 69 10.93 5.03 -2.79
N THR A 70 10.91 5.35 -1.50
CA THR A 70 10.81 4.34 -0.44
C THR A 70 9.49 3.58 -0.53
N VAL A 71 8.38 4.28 -0.77
CA VAL A 71 7.06 3.66 -1.02
C VAL A 71 7.10 2.74 -2.24
N LEU A 72 7.75 3.16 -3.32
CA LEU A 72 7.92 2.32 -4.52
C LEU A 72 8.67 1.02 -4.19
N LEU A 73 9.80 1.12 -3.48
CA LEU A 73 10.59 -0.05 -3.08
C LEU A 73 9.79 -0.99 -2.16
N LEU A 74 9.15 -0.45 -1.12
CA LEU A 74 8.31 -1.23 -0.20
C LEU A 74 7.17 -1.93 -0.94
N THR A 75 6.55 -1.25 -1.91
CA THR A 75 5.47 -1.81 -2.72
C THR A 75 5.97 -2.94 -3.61
N LEU A 76 7.14 -2.80 -4.23
CA LEU A 76 7.77 -3.86 -5.02
C LEU A 76 8.01 -5.12 -4.18
N ILE A 77 8.66 -4.96 -3.01
CA ILE A 77 8.92 -6.06 -2.08
C ILE A 77 7.59 -6.69 -1.62
N ARG A 78 6.57 -5.87 -1.35
CA ARG A 78 5.24 -6.33 -0.92
C ARG A 78 4.54 -7.14 -1.99
N VAL A 79 4.60 -6.74 -3.27
CA VAL A 79 4.03 -7.49 -4.38
C VAL A 79 4.72 -8.83 -4.53
N VAL A 80 6.07 -8.86 -4.57
CA VAL A 80 6.83 -10.11 -4.67
C VAL A 80 6.51 -11.06 -3.50
N THR A 81 6.46 -10.53 -2.28
CA THR A 81 6.10 -11.30 -1.08
C THR A 81 4.68 -11.83 -1.16
N ARG A 82 3.73 -11.03 -1.67
CA ARG A 82 2.33 -11.43 -1.79
C ARG A 82 2.14 -12.51 -2.85
N LEU A 83 2.84 -12.42 -3.98
CA LEU A 83 2.77 -13.41 -5.05
C LEU A 83 3.41 -14.74 -4.63
N SER A 84 4.36 -14.71 -3.70
CA SER A 84 5.04 -15.89 -3.18
C SER A 84 4.27 -16.62 -2.07
N GLY A 85 3.12 -16.10 -1.62
CA GLY A 85 2.36 -16.66 -0.50
C GLY A 85 0.86 -16.67 -0.74
N THR A 86 0.12 -17.37 0.11
CA THR A 86 -1.34 -17.42 0.05
C THR A 86 -1.94 -16.24 0.82
N ALA A 87 -2.71 -15.39 0.15
CA ALA A 87 -3.49 -14.36 0.83
C ALA A 87 -4.66 -15.02 1.62
N PRO A 88 -4.89 -14.62 2.88
CA PRO A 88 -6.06 -15.06 3.62
C PRO A 88 -7.36 -14.76 2.86
N PRO A 89 -8.35 -15.66 2.84
CA PRO A 89 -9.65 -15.38 2.23
C PRO A 89 -10.32 -14.18 2.92
N LEU A 90 -11.17 -13.46 2.17
CA LEU A 90 -12.04 -12.44 2.76
C LEU A 90 -13.06 -13.11 3.71
N PRO A 91 -13.45 -12.48 4.83
CA PRO A 91 -14.49 -13.01 5.70
C PRO A 91 -15.79 -13.26 4.92
N ALA A 92 -16.37 -14.45 5.07
CA ALA A 92 -17.63 -14.82 4.41
C ALA A 92 -18.83 -13.94 4.82
N ALA A 93 -18.73 -13.23 5.95
CA ALA A 93 -19.72 -12.25 6.40
C ALA A 93 -19.81 -11.01 5.49
N ILE A 94 -18.81 -10.75 4.65
CA ILE A 94 -18.81 -9.61 3.72
C ILE A 94 -19.58 -9.99 2.44
N PRO A 95 -20.59 -9.22 2.01
CA PRO A 95 -21.32 -9.45 0.75
C PRO A 95 -20.39 -9.55 -0.48
N ALA A 96 -20.73 -10.40 -1.45
CA ALA A 96 -19.89 -10.65 -2.63
C ALA A 96 -19.57 -9.39 -3.46
N PHE A 97 -20.52 -8.44 -3.54
CA PHE A 97 -20.30 -7.15 -4.18
C PHE A 97 -19.21 -6.32 -3.46
N GLU A 98 -19.25 -6.26 -2.12
CA GLU A 98 -18.24 -5.56 -1.32
C GLU A 98 -16.87 -6.24 -1.40
N GLN A 99 -16.84 -7.57 -1.49
CA GLN A 99 -15.60 -8.30 -1.75
C GLN A 99 -15.00 -7.93 -3.12
N THR A 100 -15.84 -7.78 -4.14
CA THR A 100 -15.42 -7.34 -5.48
C THR A 100 -14.86 -5.92 -5.44
N LEU A 101 -15.56 -4.99 -4.78
CA LEU A 101 -15.08 -3.63 -4.55
C LEU A 101 -13.76 -3.61 -3.80
N ALA A 102 -13.59 -4.47 -2.78
CA ALA A 102 -12.33 -4.60 -2.07
C ALA A 102 -11.20 -5.02 -3.01
N HIS A 103 -11.40 -6.01 -3.88
CA HIS A 103 -10.38 -6.41 -4.86
C HIS A 103 -10.03 -5.29 -5.83
N ILE A 104 -11.03 -4.60 -6.39
CA ILE A 104 -10.83 -3.44 -7.29
C ILE A 104 -10.03 -2.35 -6.56
N GLY A 105 -10.47 -1.96 -5.37
CA GLY A 105 -9.81 -0.93 -4.55
C GLY A 105 -8.35 -1.29 -4.24
N HIS A 106 -8.06 -2.54 -3.88
CA HIS A 106 -6.68 -2.99 -3.68
C HIS A 106 -5.87 -2.95 -4.98
N GLY A 107 -6.45 -3.35 -6.12
CA GLY A 107 -5.81 -3.27 -7.42
C GLY A 107 -5.44 -1.84 -7.80
N LEU A 108 -6.38 -0.90 -7.63
CA LEU A 108 -6.16 0.53 -7.85
C LEU A 108 -5.11 1.10 -6.90
N LEU A 109 -5.11 0.70 -5.62
CA LEU A 109 -4.08 1.09 -4.66
C LEU A 109 -2.69 0.54 -5.04
N TYR A 110 -2.59 -0.68 -5.56
CA TYR A 110 -1.28 -1.14 -6.07
C TYR A 110 -0.85 -0.30 -7.27
N LEU A 111 -1.74 -0.10 -8.25
CA LEU A 111 -1.44 0.71 -9.42
C LEU A 111 -0.95 2.11 -9.04
N ILE A 112 -1.64 2.78 -8.10
CA ILE A 112 -1.28 4.15 -7.70
C ILE A 112 0.06 4.21 -6.96
N LEU A 113 0.37 3.20 -6.12
CA LEU A 113 1.65 3.13 -5.39
C LEU A 113 2.86 2.95 -6.31
N PHE A 114 2.67 2.46 -7.54
CA PHE A 114 3.71 2.46 -8.58
C PHE A 114 3.66 3.74 -9.43
N ALA A 115 2.48 4.10 -9.95
CA ALA A 115 2.33 5.18 -10.92
C ALA A 115 2.67 6.57 -10.35
N MET A 116 2.38 6.82 -9.07
CA MET A 116 2.70 8.08 -8.39
C MET A 116 4.21 8.35 -8.33
N PRO A 117 5.04 7.49 -7.72
CA PRO A 117 6.49 7.75 -7.64
C PRO A 117 7.17 7.70 -9.00
N ILE A 118 6.70 6.86 -9.94
CA ILE A 118 7.25 6.82 -11.31
C ILE A 118 6.98 8.13 -12.04
N SER A 119 5.76 8.65 -12.00
CA SER A 119 5.43 9.94 -12.65
C SER A 119 6.18 11.11 -12.00
N GLY A 120 6.37 11.09 -10.68
CA GLY A 120 7.17 12.08 -9.95
C GLY A 120 8.67 12.00 -10.29
N TYR A 121 9.22 10.80 -10.44
CA TYR A 121 10.59 10.57 -10.87
C TYR A 121 10.83 11.11 -12.30
N ILE A 122 9.90 10.82 -13.22
CA ILE A 122 9.94 11.35 -14.60
C ILE A 122 9.89 12.88 -14.59
N ASN A 123 8.95 13.47 -13.83
CA ASN A 123 8.85 14.93 -13.69
C ASN A 123 10.17 15.55 -13.20
N SER A 124 10.77 14.97 -12.16
CA SER A 124 12.01 15.48 -11.57
C SER A 124 13.17 15.41 -12.57
N TYR A 125 13.46 14.23 -13.12
CA TYR A 125 14.64 14.06 -13.99
C TYR A 125 14.49 14.75 -15.34
N ALA A 126 13.32 14.65 -15.97
CA ALA A 126 13.08 15.32 -17.25
C ALA A 126 13.02 16.86 -17.09
N GLY A 127 12.68 17.35 -15.90
CA GLY A 127 12.76 18.75 -15.51
C GLY A 127 14.16 19.24 -15.13
N GLY A 128 15.16 18.36 -15.09
CA GLY A 128 16.55 18.71 -14.76
C GLY A 128 16.83 18.79 -13.25
N HIS A 129 15.95 18.20 -12.43
CA HIS A 129 16.13 18.12 -10.98
C HIS A 129 16.52 16.70 -10.57
N PRO A 130 17.78 16.46 -10.17
CA PRO A 130 18.20 15.17 -9.67
C PRO A 130 17.35 14.67 -8.49
N VAL A 131 17.34 13.36 -8.29
CA VAL A 131 16.67 12.70 -7.17
C VAL A 131 17.74 12.15 -6.22
N ASN A 132 17.90 12.81 -5.07
CA ASN A 132 18.88 12.42 -4.05
C ASN A 132 18.18 11.66 -2.93
N TRP A 133 18.32 10.35 -2.89
CA TRP A 133 17.60 9.53 -1.91
C TRP A 133 18.14 9.78 -0.51
N PHE A 134 17.36 10.51 0.30
CA PHE A 134 17.70 10.99 1.65
C PHE A 134 19.05 11.71 1.73
N TRP A 135 19.44 12.44 0.68
CA TRP A 135 20.75 13.11 0.56
C TRP A 135 21.96 12.16 0.66
N LEU A 136 21.75 10.84 0.64
CA LEU A 136 22.82 9.85 0.76
C LEU A 136 23.53 9.61 -0.57
N PHE A 137 22.75 9.49 -1.64
CA PHE A 137 23.25 9.31 -2.99
C PHE A 137 22.22 9.76 -4.03
N GLN A 138 22.72 10.12 -5.21
CA GLN A 138 21.88 10.42 -6.36
C GLN A 138 21.46 9.12 -7.04
N VAL A 139 20.16 8.93 -7.24
CA VAL A 139 19.63 7.78 -7.98
C VAL A 139 19.99 7.96 -9.47
N PRO A 140 20.61 7.00 -10.17
CA PRO A 140 20.92 7.16 -11.59
C PRO A 140 19.68 7.53 -12.40
N SER A 141 19.84 8.44 -13.38
CA SER A 141 18.74 8.78 -14.28
C SER A 141 18.62 7.75 -15.39
N VAL A 142 17.40 7.27 -15.63
CA VAL A 142 17.02 6.53 -16.84
C VAL A 142 16.13 7.37 -17.78
N VAL A 143 15.91 8.64 -17.44
CA VAL A 143 15.01 9.57 -18.14
C VAL A 143 15.85 10.71 -18.73
N PRO A 144 15.69 11.03 -20.03
CA PRO A 144 16.40 12.14 -20.64
C PRO A 144 15.88 13.49 -20.12
N LEU A 145 16.71 14.52 -20.22
CA LEU A 145 16.28 15.90 -20.01
C LEU A 145 15.36 16.32 -21.16
N ASP A 146 14.07 16.50 -20.86
CA ASP A 146 13.04 16.83 -21.85
C ASP A 146 11.89 17.59 -21.15
N LYS A 147 11.70 18.86 -21.54
CA LYS A 147 10.68 19.72 -20.93
C LYS A 147 9.26 19.19 -21.12
N ALA A 148 8.94 18.65 -22.30
CA ALA A 148 7.60 18.13 -22.58
C ALA A 148 7.31 16.90 -21.72
N LEU A 149 8.31 16.02 -21.58
CA LEU A 149 8.22 14.84 -20.72
C LEU A 149 8.11 15.22 -19.24
N GLY A 150 8.88 16.23 -18.79
CA GLY A 150 8.77 16.79 -17.44
C GLY A 150 7.37 17.31 -17.14
N HIS A 151 6.83 18.16 -18.01
CA HIS A 151 5.46 18.67 -17.88
C HIS A 151 4.39 17.57 -17.91
N LEU A 152 4.57 16.53 -18.72
CA LEU A 152 3.67 15.37 -18.72
C LEU A 152 3.73 14.63 -17.38
N GLY A 153 4.94 14.33 -16.89
CA GLY A 153 5.17 13.70 -15.59
C GLY A 153 4.51 14.48 -14.46
N GLY A 154 4.69 15.82 -14.43
CA GLY A 154 4.08 16.69 -13.44
C GLY A 154 2.54 16.70 -13.50
N ARG A 155 1.94 16.75 -14.70
CA ARG A 155 0.48 16.68 -14.86
C ARG A 155 -0.09 15.34 -14.39
N VAL A 156 0.54 14.24 -14.81
CA VAL A 156 0.14 12.89 -14.40
C VAL A 156 0.27 12.76 -12.88
N HIS A 157 1.38 13.19 -12.29
CA HIS A 157 1.59 13.15 -10.85
C HIS A 157 0.53 13.94 -10.08
N GLY A 158 0.19 15.16 -10.54
CA GLY A 158 -0.86 15.98 -9.94
C GLY A 158 -2.26 15.35 -10.03
N LEU A 159 -2.61 14.74 -11.17
CA LEU A 159 -3.87 14.01 -11.34
C LEU A 159 -3.93 12.79 -10.41
N LEU A 160 -2.86 12.00 -10.40
CA LEU A 160 -2.75 10.80 -9.57
C LEU A 160 -2.75 11.16 -8.07
N ALA A 161 -2.30 12.35 -7.67
CA ALA A 161 -2.36 12.80 -6.28
C ALA A 161 -3.81 12.90 -5.77
N TRP A 162 -4.71 13.53 -6.53
CA TRP A 162 -6.14 13.59 -6.19
C TRP A 162 -6.77 12.19 -6.11
N LEU A 163 -6.44 11.31 -7.06
CA LEU A 163 -6.91 9.93 -7.04
C LEU A 163 -6.36 9.18 -5.81
N THR A 164 -5.10 9.41 -5.44
CA THR A 164 -4.48 8.84 -4.24
C THR A 164 -5.24 9.24 -2.98
N TYR A 165 -5.60 10.52 -2.85
CA TYR A 165 -6.37 11.02 -1.71
C TYR A 165 -7.73 10.33 -1.61
N ALA A 166 -8.45 10.24 -2.73
CA ALA A 166 -9.75 9.57 -2.78
C ALA A 166 -9.65 8.07 -2.43
N LEU A 167 -8.65 7.37 -2.99
CA LEU A 167 -8.45 5.94 -2.75
C LEU A 167 -8.05 5.63 -1.30
N ILE A 168 -7.16 6.43 -0.71
CA ILE A 168 -6.75 6.24 0.69
C ILE A 168 -7.90 6.58 1.63
N ALA A 169 -8.61 7.67 1.40
CA ALA A 169 -9.79 8.02 2.19
C ALA A 169 -10.85 6.91 2.11
N GLY A 170 -11.17 6.45 0.90
CA GLY A 170 -12.10 5.32 0.69
C GLY A 170 -11.64 4.03 1.35
N HIS A 171 -10.34 3.72 1.30
CA HIS A 171 -9.77 2.55 1.97
C HIS A 171 -9.92 2.62 3.49
N VAL A 172 -9.59 3.75 4.11
CA VAL A 172 -9.71 3.95 5.55
C VAL A 172 -11.19 3.95 5.98
N LEU A 173 -12.07 4.61 5.22
CA LEU A 173 -13.51 4.61 5.48
C LEU A 173 -14.11 3.20 5.37
N ALA A 174 -13.67 2.39 4.41
CA ALA A 174 -14.10 1.00 4.29
C ALA A 174 -13.70 0.18 5.52
N VAL A 175 -12.47 0.35 6.02
CA VAL A 175 -12.02 -0.31 7.25
C VAL A 175 -12.89 0.12 8.44
N ILE A 176 -13.16 1.41 8.60
CA ILE A 176 -14.01 1.95 9.66
C ILE A 176 -15.44 1.38 9.56
N TYR A 177 -16.01 1.39 8.35
CA TYR A 177 -17.35 0.89 8.07
C TYR A 177 -17.47 -0.60 8.43
N HIS A 178 -16.53 -1.43 7.98
CA HIS A 178 -16.55 -2.85 8.33
C HIS A 178 -16.35 -3.09 9.83
N GLN A 179 -15.46 -2.33 10.48
CA GLN A 179 -15.17 -2.51 11.91
C GLN A 179 -16.33 -2.06 12.82
N LEU A 180 -16.93 -0.90 12.54
CA LEU A 180 -17.88 -0.25 13.44
C LEU A 180 -19.34 -0.54 13.09
N ILE A 181 -19.66 -0.61 11.79
CA ILE A 181 -21.05 -0.76 11.33
C ILE A 181 -21.34 -2.24 11.06
N GLN A 182 -20.55 -2.91 10.22
CA GLN A 182 -20.76 -4.34 9.95
C GLN A 182 -20.22 -5.26 11.04
N ARG A 183 -19.42 -4.71 11.98
CA ARG A 183 -18.80 -5.47 13.09
C ARG A 183 -17.95 -6.66 12.61
N VAL A 184 -17.32 -6.52 11.44
CA VAL A 184 -16.37 -7.47 10.88
C VAL A 184 -14.95 -6.98 11.12
N ASP A 185 -14.14 -7.77 11.84
CA ASP A 185 -12.75 -7.40 12.17
C ASP A 185 -11.79 -7.60 10.98
N VAL A 186 -11.90 -6.72 9.98
CA VAL A 186 -10.98 -6.69 8.84
C VAL A 186 -9.59 -6.19 9.24
N LEU A 187 -9.50 -5.33 10.26
CA LEU A 187 -8.24 -4.78 10.76
C LEU A 187 -7.41 -5.83 11.51
N GLY A 188 -8.05 -6.78 12.20
CA GLY A 188 -7.41 -7.94 12.83
C GLY A 188 -6.48 -8.69 11.88
N ARG A 189 -6.86 -8.76 10.60
CA ARG A 189 -6.08 -9.43 9.54
C ARG A 189 -4.73 -8.77 9.27
N MET A 190 -4.63 -7.44 9.46
CA MET A 190 -3.42 -6.64 9.26
C MET A 190 -2.66 -6.35 10.56
N THR A 191 -3.33 -6.37 11.70
CA THR A 191 -2.68 -6.18 13.03
C THR A 191 -2.20 -7.49 13.64
N GLY A 192 -2.67 -8.64 13.14
CA GLY A 192 -2.35 -9.95 13.70
C GLY A 192 -3.18 -10.32 14.93
N ARG A 193 -4.18 -9.51 15.28
CA ARG A 193 -5.15 -9.85 16.33
C ARG A 193 -6.01 -11.01 15.81
N ALA A 194 -6.21 -12.03 16.64
CA ALA A 194 -7.23 -13.02 16.35
C ALA A 194 -8.59 -12.31 16.28
N ALA A 195 -9.33 -12.47 15.19
CA ALA A 195 -10.65 -11.90 15.05
C ALA A 195 -11.50 -12.33 16.25
N LYS A 196 -12.07 -11.37 17.00
CA LYS A 196 -13.05 -11.71 18.03
C LYS A 196 -14.24 -12.38 17.32
N ARG A 197 -14.53 -13.63 17.72
CA ARG A 197 -15.75 -14.34 17.31
C ARG A 197 -16.99 -13.58 17.76
#